data_AF-A0A5A5RIQ6-F1
#
_entry.id   AF-A0A5A5RIQ6-F1
#
_cell.length_a   1.000
_cell.length_b   1.000
_cell.length_c   1.000
_cell.angle_alpha   90.00
_cell.angle_beta   90.00
_cell.angle_gamma   90.00
#
_symmetry.space_group_name_H-M   'P 1'
#
loop_
_entity.id
_entity.type
_entity.pdbx_description
1 polymer ?
#
loop_
_entity_poly.entity_id
_entity_poly.type
_entity_poly.pdbx_seq_one_letter_code
_entity_poly.pdbx_strand_id
1 'polypeptide(L)'
;MATTSEDVWRLLAELATAQKETDKQLKETDLLLKEVSQQQKKTDKQLKELGQQIGGLGAKFGSFTEGLALPSMEKILRQRFGMEVVSPSVRVSKDGKHLEIDVLAYTNGQLNTAYIVEVKSHAREESISQLKSILQRFRRFFPEHKDKKLYGILAAVHLSSELREKILQEGFYVARIHDQVFELDIPDNFQPRLY
;
A
#
# COMPACT_ATOMS: atom_id res chain seq x y z
N MET A 1 -43.64 15.60 -65.62
CA MET A 1 -42.63 16.50 -66.21
C MET A 1 -41.37 15.67 -66.42
N ALA A 2 -40.83 15.64 -67.64
CA ALA A 2 -39.62 14.86 -67.93
C ALA A 2 -38.40 15.68 -67.50
N THR A 3 -37.53 15.09 -66.68
CA THR A 3 -36.27 15.70 -66.27
C THR A 3 -35.43 15.99 -67.51
N THR A 4 -35.01 17.24 -67.69
CA THR A 4 -34.20 17.62 -68.85
C THR A 4 -32.73 17.24 -68.62
N SER A 5 -31.96 17.09 -69.69
CA SER A 5 -30.51 16.83 -69.59
C SER A 5 -29.77 17.92 -68.81
N GLU A 6 -30.28 19.15 -68.84
CA GLU A 6 -29.75 20.30 -68.12
C GLU A 6 -29.96 20.19 -66.59
N ASP A 7 -31.11 19.66 -66.17
CA ASP A 7 -31.39 19.36 -64.75
C ASP A 7 -30.45 18.27 -64.20
N VAL A 8 -30.11 17.27 -65.02
CA VAL A 8 -29.16 16.20 -64.66
C VAL A 8 -27.74 16.76 -64.49
N TRP A 9 -27.29 17.64 -65.38
CA TRP A 9 -25.97 18.28 -65.27
C TRP A 9 -25.86 19.20 -64.04
N ARG A 10 -26.93 19.93 -63.70
CA ARG A 10 -26.98 20.73 -62.47
C ARG A 10 -26.82 19.86 -61.22
N LEU A 11 -27.56 18.75 -61.13
CA LEU A 11 -27.45 17.82 -60.00
C LEU A 11 -26.07 17.17 -59.88
N LEU A 12 -25.43 16.84 -61.01
CA LEU A 12 -24.04 16.31 -61.01
C LEU A 12 -23.03 17.34 -60.52
N ALA A 13 -23.20 18.61 -60.89
CA ALA A 13 -22.35 19.70 -60.41
C ALA A 13 -22.52 19.91 -58.90
N GLU A 14 -23.76 19.96 -58.41
CA GLU A 14 -24.08 20.05 -56.98
C GLU A 14 -23.49 18.86 -56.20
N LEU A 15 -23.63 17.64 -56.70
CA LEU A 15 -23.06 16.44 -56.09
C LEU A 15 -21.53 16.51 -56.02
N ALA A 16 -20.86 16.95 -57.10
CA ALA A 16 -19.41 17.11 -57.12
C ALA A 16 -18.93 18.16 -56.10
N THR A 17 -19.69 19.26 -55.91
CA THR A 17 -19.39 20.25 -54.88
C THR A 17 -19.59 19.71 -53.47
N ALA A 18 -20.68 18.98 -53.22
CA ALA A 18 -20.95 18.34 -51.95
C ALA A 18 -19.89 17.29 -51.58
N GLN A 19 -19.44 16.49 -52.55
CA GLN A 19 -18.36 15.53 -52.36
C GLN A 19 -17.04 16.24 -51.97
N LYS A 20 -16.67 17.31 -52.68
CA LYS A 20 -15.46 18.08 -52.37
C LYS A 20 -15.50 18.71 -50.97
N GLU A 21 -16.68 19.16 -50.52
CA GLU A 21 -16.86 19.70 -49.18
C GLU A 21 -16.77 18.59 -48.11
N THR A 22 -17.35 17.42 -48.40
CA THR A 22 -17.25 16.24 -47.54
C THR A 22 -15.79 15.79 -47.37
N ASP A 23 -15.02 15.75 -48.46
CA ASP A 23 -13.59 15.40 -48.44
C ASP A 23 -12.76 16.37 -47.58
N LYS A 24 -13.13 17.66 -47.56
CA LYS A 24 -12.47 18.65 -46.69
C LYS A 24 -12.82 18.41 -45.23
N GLN A 25 -14.10 18.23 -44.90
CA GLN A 25 -14.54 17.96 -43.53
C GLN A 25 -13.93 16.67 -42.98
N LEU A 26 -13.78 15.63 -43.81
CA LEU A 26 -13.10 14.39 -43.43
C LEU A 26 -11.62 14.64 -43.10
N LYS A 27 -10.91 15.44 -43.91
CA LYS A 27 -9.51 15.79 -43.64
C LYS A 27 -9.35 16.60 -42.35
N GLU A 28 -10.24 17.55 -42.09
CA GLU A 28 -10.25 18.33 -40.85
C GLU A 28 -10.53 17.43 -39.64
N THR A 29 -11.49 16.51 -39.77
CA THR A 29 -11.81 15.51 -38.74
C THR A 29 -10.60 14.62 -38.44
N ASP A 30 -9.90 14.13 -39.46
CA ASP A 30 -8.69 13.30 -39.30
C ASP A 30 -7.57 14.05 -38.57
N LEU A 31 -7.39 15.34 -38.84
CA LEU A 31 -6.42 16.17 -38.13
C LEU A 31 -6.80 16.35 -36.66
N LEU A 32 -8.07 16.64 -36.40
CA LEU A 32 -8.58 16.80 -35.04
C LEU A 32 -8.49 15.49 -34.24
N LEU A 33 -8.80 14.35 -34.85
CA LEU A 33 -8.63 13.03 -34.24
C LEU A 33 -7.16 12.73 -33.92
N LYS A 34 -6.23 13.09 -34.80
CA LYS A 34 -4.79 12.97 -34.54
C LYS A 34 -4.35 13.83 -33.37
N GLU A 35 -4.83 15.08 -33.30
CA GLU A 35 -4.51 15.99 -32.21
C GLU A 35 -5.07 15.48 -30.88
N VAL A 36 -6.34 15.05 -30.85
CA VAL A 36 -6.97 14.46 -29.66
C VAL A 36 -6.21 13.20 -29.21
N SER A 37 -5.83 12.33 -30.14
CA SER A 37 -5.04 11.12 -29.81
C SER A 37 -3.67 11.48 -29.21
N GLN A 38 -3.01 12.53 -29.73
CA GLN A 38 -1.74 13.00 -29.17
C GLN A 38 -1.92 13.62 -27.78
N GLN A 39 -2.98 14.42 -27.57
CA GLN A 39 -3.31 14.98 -26.27
C GLN A 39 -3.61 13.89 -25.25
N GLN A 40 -4.41 12.88 -25.61
CA GLN A 40 -4.69 11.71 -24.75
C GLN A 40 -3.41 10.99 -24.33
N LYS A 41 -2.50 10.70 -25.26
CA LYS A 41 -1.21 10.06 -24.94
C LYS A 41 -0.36 10.90 -23.97
N LYS A 42 -0.39 12.22 -24.08
CA LYS A 42 0.31 13.13 -23.15
C LYS A 42 -0.33 13.07 -21.77
N THR A 43 -1.66 13.12 -21.69
CA THR A 43 -2.41 13.02 -20.43
C THR A 43 -2.15 11.67 -19.73
N ASP A 44 -2.19 10.57 -20.46
CA ASP A 44 -1.91 9.23 -19.91
C ASP A 44 -0.50 9.15 -19.30
N LYS A 45 0.48 9.75 -19.98
CA LYS A 45 1.86 9.83 -19.47
C LYS A 45 1.93 10.66 -18.18
N GLN A 46 1.28 11.82 -18.15
CA GLN A 46 1.23 12.68 -16.96
C GLN A 46 0.53 12.00 -15.79
N LEU A 47 -0.58 11.30 -16.02
CA LEU A 47 -1.28 10.53 -14.99
C LEU A 47 -0.41 9.41 -14.42
N LYS A 48 0.36 8.71 -15.27
CA LYS A 48 1.29 7.68 -14.82
C LYS A 48 2.42 8.26 -13.98
N GLU A 49 3.02 9.38 -14.40
CA GLU A 49 4.06 10.08 -13.64
C GLU A 49 3.54 10.58 -12.29
N LEU A 50 2.33 11.16 -12.27
CA LEU A 50 1.67 11.58 -11.04
C LEU A 50 1.41 10.40 -10.10
N GLY A 51 0.91 9.28 -10.64
CA GLY A 51 0.70 8.05 -9.86
C GLY A 51 1.99 7.53 -9.22
N GLN A 52 3.12 7.59 -9.94
CA GLN A 52 4.44 7.22 -9.41
C GLN A 52 4.90 8.17 -8.29
N GLN A 53 4.70 9.48 -8.46
CA GLN A 53 5.05 10.48 -7.45
C GLN A 53 4.22 10.30 -6.18
N ILE A 54 2.89 10.13 -6.30
CA ILE A 54 1.99 9.88 -5.18
C ILE A 54 2.37 8.60 -4.44
N GLY A 55 2.64 7.51 -5.18
CA GLY A 55 3.13 6.26 -4.59
C GLY A 55 4.46 6.43 -3.84
N GLY A 56 5.39 7.20 -4.41
CA GLY A 56 6.67 7.53 -3.78
C GLY A 56 6.52 8.35 -2.50
N LEU A 57 5.53 9.24 -2.42
CA LEU A 57 5.22 9.96 -1.17
C LEU A 57 4.69 9.00 -0.10
N GLY A 58 3.76 8.11 -0.45
CA GLY A 58 3.22 7.11 0.47
C GLY A 58 4.30 6.25 1.12
N ALA A 59 5.27 5.77 0.33
CA ALA A 59 6.41 5.00 0.84
C ALA A 59 7.27 5.80 1.84
N LYS A 60 7.53 7.08 1.55
CA LYS A 60 8.29 7.96 2.47
C LYS A 60 7.56 8.24 3.78
N PHE A 61 6.24 8.37 3.75
CA PHE A 61 5.44 8.51 4.96
C PHE A 61 5.49 7.24 5.83
N GLY A 62 5.47 6.06 5.21
CA GLY A 62 5.68 4.77 5.90
C GLY A 62 7.04 4.73 6.61
N SER A 63 8.13 4.94 5.87
CA SER A 63 9.48 4.89 6.43
C SER A 63 9.73 5.95 7.51
N PHE A 64 9.10 7.13 7.38
CA PHE A 64 9.15 8.15 8.43
C PHE A 64 8.43 7.71 9.70
N THR A 65 7.27 7.05 9.57
CA THR A 65 6.52 6.53 10.71
C THR A 65 7.30 5.44 11.45
N GLU A 66 7.91 4.51 10.71
CA GLU A 66 8.82 3.50 11.27
C GLU A 66 9.99 4.16 12.02
N GLY A 67 10.61 5.19 11.42
CA GLY A 67 11.69 5.95 12.04
C GLY A 67 11.30 6.63 13.35
N LEU A 68 10.05 7.10 13.47
CA LEU A 68 9.52 7.65 14.72
C LEU A 68 9.22 6.57 15.76
N ALA A 69 8.72 5.42 15.33
CA ALA A 69 8.35 4.33 16.23
C ALA A 69 9.55 3.60 16.83
N LEU A 70 10.62 3.44 16.05
CA LEU A 70 11.75 2.56 16.40
C LEU A 70 12.39 2.85 17.77
N PRO A 71 12.75 4.09 18.15
CA PRO A 71 13.39 4.34 19.44
C PRO A 71 12.49 3.96 20.63
N SER A 72 11.20 4.27 20.52
CA SER A 72 10.22 3.94 21.55
C SER A 72 9.97 2.44 21.62
N MET A 73 9.84 1.78 20.46
CA MET A 73 9.66 0.35 20.39
C MET A 73 10.87 -0.42 20.89
N GLU A 74 12.10 0.01 20.58
CA GLU A 74 13.31 -0.61 21.12
C GLU A 74 13.33 -0.52 22.65
N LYS A 75 12.97 0.64 23.22
CA LYS A 75 12.85 0.81 24.67
C LYS A 75 11.81 -0.14 25.27
N ILE A 76 10.62 -0.23 24.68
CA ILE A 76 9.55 -1.15 25.13
C ILE A 76 10.04 -2.61 25.05
N LEU A 77 10.56 -3.03 23.90
CA LEU A 77 11.01 -4.41 23.65
C LEU A 77 12.12 -4.83 24.62
N ARG A 78 13.09 -3.96 24.89
CA ARG A 78 14.17 -4.26 25.85
C ARG A 78 13.69 -4.22 27.29
N GLN A 79 13.01 -3.15 27.71
CA GLN A 79 12.73 -2.89 29.12
C GLN A 79 11.49 -3.61 29.64
N ARG A 80 10.42 -3.69 28.84
CA ARG A 80 9.16 -4.35 29.23
C ARG A 80 9.16 -5.82 28.88
N PHE A 81 9.68 -6.17 27.70
CA PHE A 81 9.62 -7.54 27.18
C PHE A 81 10.93 -8.32 27.34
N GLY A 82 12.04 -7.70 27.74
CA GLY A 82 13.32 -8.39 27.97
C GLY A 82 13.97 -8.92 26.69
N MET A 83 13.73 -8.29 25.54
CA MET A 83 14.35 -8.67 24.28
C MET A 83 15.82 -8.27 24.25
N GLU A 84 16.70 -9.21 23.92
CA GLU A 84 18.14 -8.99 23.80
C GLU A 84 18.51 -8.46 22.41
N VAL A 85 17.88 -9.03 21.38
CA VAL A 85 18.05 -8.65 19.98
C VAL A 85 16.81 -7.87 19.53
N VAL A 86 17.04 -6.70 18.92
CA VAL A 86 16.03 -5.87 18.27
C VAL A 86 16.59 -5.46 16.91
N SER A 87 15.93 -5.90 15.85
CA SER A 87 16.38 -5.74 14.46
C SER A 87 15.29 -5.02 13.65
N PRO A 88 15.50 -3.76 13.25
CA PRO A 88 14.59 -3.05 12.35
C PRO A 88 14.75 -3.49 10.89
N SER A 89 13.71 -3.28 10.09
CA SER A 89 13.69 -3.42 8.63
C SER A 89 14.21 -4.79 8.15
N VAL A 90 13.72 -5.87 8.76
CA VAL A 90 14.14 -7.23 8.42
C VAL A 90 13.45 -7.68 7.15
N ARG A 91 14.25 -8.01 6.14
CA ARG A 91 13.78 -8.54 4.85
C ARG A 91 14.43 -9.87 4.55
N VAL A 92 13.61 -10.84 4.17
CA VAL A 92 14.06 -12.20 3.85
C VAL A 92 13.38 -12.71 2.59
N SER A 93 14.17 -13.37 1.75
CA SER A 93 13.72 -14.00 0.51
C SER A 93 14.03 -15.50 0.56
N LYS A 94 13.01 -16.33 0.34
CA LYS A 94 13.13 -17.80 0.38
C LYS A 94 12.14 -18.45 -0.57
N ASP A 95 12.59 -19.38 -1.40
CA ASP A 95 11.77 -20.08 -2.41
C ASP A 95 10.97 -19.14 -3.33
N GLY A 96 11.57 -18.01 -3.73
CA GLY A 96 10.88 -16.99 -4.54
C GLY A 96 9.76 -16.23 -3.80
N LYS A 97 9.64 -16.41 -2.49
CA LYS A 97 8.73 -15.65 -1.62
C LYS A 97 9.51 -14.64 -0.80
N HIS A 98 8.86 -13.53 -0.50
CA HIS A 98 9.43 -12.45 0.29
C HIS A 98 8.61 -12.24 1.58
N LEU A 99 9.31 -11.84 2.64
CA LEU A 99 8.73 -11.40 3.89
C LEU A 99 9.51 -10.17 4.36
N GLU A 100 8.79 -9.13 4.71
CA GLU A 100 9.30 -7.90 5.32
C GLU A 100 8.65 -7.76 6.69
N ILE A 101 9.46 -7.34 7.66
CA ILE A 101 9.09 -7.15 9.06
C ILE A 101 9.70 -5.83 9.51
N ASP A 102 8.86 -4.91 10.00
CA ASP A 102 9.33 -3.58 10.41
C ASP A 102 10.28 -3.68 11.61
N VAL A 103 9.94 -4.49 12.62
CA VAL A 103 10.86 -4.85 13.71
C VAL A 103 10.70 -6.31 14.12
N LEU A 104 11.80 -7.06 14.08
CA LEU A 104 11.92 -8.38 14.70
C LEU A 104 12.72 -8.24 15.99
N ALA A 105 12.15 -8.70 17.11
CA ALA A 105 12.88 -8.76 18.37
C ALA A 105 12.78 -10.14 18.99
N TYR A 106 13.86 -10.61 19.61
CA TYR A 106 13.86 -11.91 20.26
C TYR A 106 14.89 -12.01 21.38
N THR A 107 14.70 -13.01 22.23
CA THR A 107 15.69 -13.48 23.19
C THR A 107 15.72 -15.01 23.23
N ASN A 108 16.83 -15.56 23.67
CA ASN A 108 17.04 -17.00 23.87
C ASN A 108 16.88 -17.36 25.36
N GLY A 109 17.33 -18.55 25.77
CA GLY A 109 17.37 -18.93 27.18
C GLY A 109 15.99 -19.14 27.81
N GLN A 110 15.80 -18.68 29.04
CA GLN A 110 14.59 -18.95 29.82
C GLN A 110 13.32 -18.36 29.21
N LEU A 111 13.40 -17.14 28.66
CA LEU A 111 12.23 -16.48 28.09
C LEU A 111 11.89 -17.04 26.70
N ASN A 112 12.90 -17.41 25.91
CA ASN A 112 12.80 -18.01 24.56
C ASN A 112 11.60 -17.48 23.73
N THR A 113 11.57 -16.17 23.50
CA THR A 113 10.43 -15.46 22.92
C THR A 113 10.87 -14.58 21.75
N ALA A 114 9.99 -14.40 20.78
CA ALA A 114 10.10 -13.49 19.66
C ALA A 114 8.86 -12.61 19.54
N TYR A 115 9.06 -11.35 19.14
CA TYR A 115 8.04 -10.37 18.85
C TYR A 115 8.22 -9.85 17.43
N ILE A 116 7.11 -9.76 16.70
CA ILE A 116 7.01 -9.06 15.42
C ILE A 116 6.25 -7.77 15.66
N VAL A 117 6.86 -6.64 15.31
CA VAL A 117 6.20 -5.34 15.32
C VAL A 117 5.89 -4.93 13.89
N GLU A 118 4.65 -4.56 13.63
CA GLU A 118 4.21 -3.88 12.42
C GLU A 118 3.85 -2.44 12.78
N VAL A 119 4.38 -1.47 12.04
CA VAL A 119 4.19 -0.03 12.25
C VAL A 119 3.29 0.55 11.16
N LYS A 120 2.29 1.34 11.56
CA LYS A 120 1.36 1.99 10.64
C LYS A 120 1.19 3.47 10.95
N SER A 121 1.25 4.32 9.92
CA SER A 121 0.84 5.72 10.09
C SER A 121 -0.65 5.80 10.42
N HIS A 122 -1.46 4.99 9.73
CA HIS A 122 -2.88 4.84 9.97
C HIS A 122 -3.22 3.35 9.97
N ALA A 123 -3.59 2.82 11.13
CA ALA A 123 -4.02 1.43 11.22
C ALA A 123 -5.38 1.24 10.55
N ARG A 124 -5.53 0.10 9.87
CA ARG A 124 -6.80 -0.36 9.27
C ARG A 124 -7.00 -1.84 9.56
N GLU A 125 -8.16 -2.40 9.24
CA GLU A 125 -8.42 -3.84 9.42
C GLU A 125 -7.44 -4.72 8.63
N GLU A 126 -6.99 -4.24 7.46
CA GLU A 126 -5.98 -4.93 6.67
C GLU A 126 -4.64 -5.02 7.40
N SER A 127 -4.34 -4.07 8.31
CA SER A 127 -3.12 -4.09 9.12
C SER A 127 -3.10 -5.27 10.10
N ILE A 128 -4.27 -5.62 10.67
CA ILE A 128 -4.44 -6.82 11.51
C ILE A 128 -4.18 -8.07 10.67
N SER A 129 -4.81 -8.13 9.49
CA SER A 129 -4.67 -9.27 8.58
C SER A 129 -3.23 -9.45 8.10
N GLN A 130 -2.52 -8.34 7.85
CA GLN A 130 -1.12 -8.34 7.46
C GLN A 130 -0.23 -8.91 8.56
N LEU A 131 -0.31 -8.38 9.79
CA LEU A 131 0.49 -8.87 10.92
C LEU A 131 0.19 -10.36 11.20
N LYS A 132 -1.07 -10.76 11.15
CA LYS A 132 -1.47 -12.18 11.27
C LYS A 132 -0.81 -13.07 10.21
N SER A 133 -0.78 -12.61 8.96
CA SER A 133 -0.12 -13.33 7.86
C SER A 133 1.39 -13.46 8.07
N ILE A 134 2.04 -12.40 8.55
CA ILE A 134 3.47 -12.39 8.88
C ILE A 134 3.75 -13.44 9.96
N LEU A 135 3.02 -13.41 11.07
CA LEU A 135 3.19 -14.34 12.19
C LEU A 135 3.01 -15.80 11.77
N GLN A 136 1.95 -16.11 11.00
CA GLN A 136 1.69 -17.47 10.50
C GLN A 136 2.80 -18.00 9.59
N ARG A 137 3.46 -17.13 8.84
CA ARG A 137 4.51 -17.50 7.89
C ARG A 137 5.92 -17.42 8.51
N PHE A 138 6.08 -16.75 9.64
CA PHE A 138 7.37 -16.39 10.23
C PHE A 138 8.32 -17.60 10.33
N ARG A 139 7.89 -18.70 10.94
CA ARG A 139 8.73 -19.90 11.16
C ARG A 139 9.20 -20.59 9.87
N ARG A 140 8.49 -20.39 8.74
CA ARG A 140 8.96 -20.89 7.44
C ARG A 140 10.20 -20.13 6.96
N PHE A 141 10.23 -18.82 7.22
CA PHE A 141 11.34 -17.94 6.85
C PHE A 141 12.47 -17.99 7.87
N PHE A 142 12.15 -18.12 9.16
CA PHE A 142 13.09 -18.17 10.28
C PHE A 142 12.96 -19.49 11.08
N PRO A 143 13.34 -20.64 10.50
CA PRO A 143 13.24 -21.94 11.16
C PRO A 143 14.06 -22.03 12.47
N GLU A 144 15.10 -21.23 12.63
CA GLU A 144 15.90 -21.07 13.85
C GLU A 144 15.09 -20.55 15.05
N HIS A 145 13.90 -20.00 14.80
CA HIS A 145 13.00 -19.49 15.83
C HIS A 145 11.78 -20.39 16.07
N LYS A 146 11.77 -21.62 15.54
CA LYS A 146 10.60 -22.52 15.58
C LYS A 146 10.06 -22.77 17.00
N ASP A 147 10.96 -22.90 17.98
CA ASP A 147 10.61 -23.26 19.36
C ASP A 147 10.34 -22.02 20.23
N LYS A 148 10.43 -20.81 19.66
CA LYS A 148 10.15 -19.57 20.39
C LYS A 148 8.65 -19.36 20.54
N LYS A 149 8.28 -18.78 21.68
CA LYS A 149 6.98 -18.13 21.81
C LYS A 149 6.94 -16.94 20.87
N LEU A 150 5.91 -16.82 20.05
CA LEU A 150 5.80 -15.77 19.03
C LEU A 150 4.56 -14.91 19.29
N TYR A 151 4.79 -13.59 19.36
CA TYR A 151 3.75 -12.59 19.60
C TYR A 151 3.81 -11.46 18.57
N GLY A 152 2.66 -10.81 18.34
CA GLY A 152 2.54 -9.65 17.46
C GLY A 152 2.30 -8.37 18.24
N ILE A 153 2.89 -7.27 17.77
CA ILE A 153 2.61 -5.90 18.21
C ILE A 153 2.21 -5.07 16.99
N LEU A 154 1.08 -4.38 17.06
CA LEU A 154 0.68 -3.39 16.07
C LEU A 154 0.89 -1.99 16.66
N ALA A 155 1.88 -1.27 16.13
CA ALA A 155 2.18 0.10 16.50
C ALA A 155 1.54 1.07 15.50
N ALA A 156 0.76 2.05 15.97
CA ALA A 156 0.12 3.00 15.08
C ALA A 156 0.12 4.45 15.58
N VAL A 157 0.31 5.40 14.66
CA VAL A 157 0.14 6.84 14.95
C VAL A 157 -1.34 7.17 15.08
N HIS A 158 -2.15 6.77 14.09
CA HIS A 158 -3.60 6.90 14.13
C HIS A 158 -4.28 5.54 14.25
N LEU A 159 -5.12 5.41 15.28
CA LEU A 159 -5.88 4.20 15.59
C LEU A 159 -7.23 4.58 16.23
N SER A 160 -8.35 4.05 15.69
CA SER A 160 -9.67 4.23 16.29
C SER A 160 -9.85 3.29 17.49
N SER A 161 -10.78 3.62 18.38
CA SER A 161 -11.09 2.78 19.54
C SER A 161 -11.66 1.42 19.13
N GLU A 162 -12.51 1.36 18.11
CA GLU A 162 -13.08 0.10 17.62
C GLU A 162 -12.01 -0.82 17.03
N LEU A 163 -11.06 -0.24 16.27
CA LEU A 163 -9.99 -1.01 15.68
C LEU A 163 -8.98 -1.47 16.74
N ARG A 164 -8.71 -0.64 17.76
CA ARG A 164 -7.92 -1.03 18.94
C ARG A 164 -8.49 -2.29 19.58
N GLU A 165 -9.80 -2.32 19.85
CA GLU A 165 -10.43 -3.51 20.44
C GLU A 165 -10.30 -4.74 19.55
N LYS A 166 -10.45 -4.59 18.23
CA LYS A 166 -10.24 -5.71 17.28
C LYS A 166 -8.81 -6.25 17.31
N ILE A 167 -7.80 -5.37 17.41
CA ILE A 167 -6.39 -5.77 17.52
C ILE A 167 -6.17 -6.58 18.81
N LEU A 168 -6.69 -6.10 19.93
CA LEU A 168 -6.59 -6.78 21.22
C LEU A 168 -7.33 -8.13 21.20
N GLN A 169 -8.51 -8.22 20.58
CA GLN A 169 -9.27 -9.47 20.44
C GLN A 169 -8.55 -10.54 19.61
N GLU A 170 -7.76 -10.15 18.61
CA GLU A 170 -6.87 -11.06 17.89
C GLU A 170 -5.66 -11.51 18.73
N GLY A 171 -5.45 -10.88 19.89
CA GLY A 171 -4.38 -11.16 20.83
C GLY A 171 -3.06 -10.48 20.48
N PHE A 172 -3.10 -9.39 19.70
CA PHE A 172 -1.95 -8.55 19.43
C PHE A 172 -1.81 -7.44 20.46
N TYR A 173 -0.58 -7.16 20.86
CA TYR A 173 -0.30 -5.94 21.62
C TYR A 173 -0.56 -4.72 20.74
N VAL A 174 -1.04 -3.64 21.35
CA VAL A 174 -1.20 -2.34 20.69
C VAL A 174 -0.15 -1.39 21.26
N ALA A 175 0.52 -0.65 20.38
CA ALA A 175 1.33 0.51 20.76
C ALA A 175 0.82 1.76 20.03
N ARG A 176 0.71 2.88 20.75
CA ARG A 176 0.23 4.16 20.19
C ARG A 176 1.20 5.27 20.52
N ILE A 177 1.22 6.29 19.66
CA ILE A 177 1.95 7.52 19.97
C ILE A 177 1.19 8.35 21.01
N HIS A 178 1.89 8.73 22.07
CA HIS A 178 1.48 9.69 23.09
C HIS A 178 2.67 10.61 23.37
N ASP A 179 2.47 11.93 23.36
CA ASP A 179 3.55 12.92 23.58
C ASP A 179 4.86 12.62 22.81
N GLN A 180 4.73 12.30 21.53
CA GLN A 180 5.83 12.00 20.58
C GLN A 180 6.56 10.65 20.79
N VAL A 181 6.18 9.85 21.79
CA VAL A 181 6.73 8.53 22.04
C VAL A 181 5.67 7.45 21.90
N PHE A 182 6.07 6.25 21.49
CA PHE A 182 5.14 5.12 21.49
C PHE A 182 5.08 4.48 22.88
N GLU A 183 3.87 4.16 23.30
CA GLU A 183 3.56 3.46 24.55
C GLU A 183 2.61 2.30 24.30
N LEU A 184 2.65 1.29 25.17
CA LEU A 184 1.70 0.18 25.10
C LEU A 184 0.32 0.63 25.54
N ASP A 185 -0.68 0.32 24.72
CA ASP A 185 -2.08 0.64 24.96
C ASP A 185 -2.87 -0.67 25.09
N ILE A 186 -2.66 -1.37 26.20
CA ILE A 186 -3.29 -2.66 26.53
C ILE A 186 -3.93 -2.59 27.91
N PRO A 187 -5.01 -3.34 28.17
CA PRO A 187 -5.56 -3.47 29.53
C PRO A 187 -4.64 -4.33 30.42
N ASP A 188 -4.69 -4.14 31.74
CA ASP A 188 -3.82 -4.83 32.72
C ASP A 188 -3.94 -6.36 32.65
N ASN A 189 -5.12 -6.88 32.32
CA ASN A 189 -5.40 -8.31 32.22
C ASN A 189 -5.26 -8.86 30.78
N PHE A 190 -4.64 -8.11 29.87
CA PHE A 190 -4.47 -8.51 28.48
C PHE A 190 -3.76 -9.86 28.37
N GLN A 191 -4.34 -10.77 27.58
CA GLN A 191 -3.76 -12.08 27.28
C GLN A 191 -3.35 -12.13 25.81
N PRO A 192 -2.04 -12.06 25.50
CA PRO A 192 -1.59 -12.09 24.11
C PRO A 192 -1.75 -13.50 23.52
N ARG A 193 -2.06 -13.55 22.24
CA ARG A 193 -2.16 -14.82 21.51
C ARG A 193 -0.77 -15.29 21.09
N LEU A 194 -0.49 -16.56 21.40
CA LEU A 194 0.69 -17.26 20.93
C LEU A 194 0.46 -17.76 19.49
N TYR A 195 1.40 -17.48 18.59
CA TYR A 195 1.39 -17.92 17.19
C TYR A 195 2.39 -19.02 16.89
#